data_AF-A0A3L8AWA5-F1
#
_entry.id   AF-A0A3L8AWA5-F1
#
_cell.length_a   1.000
_cell.length_b   1.000
_cell.length_c   1.000
_cell.angle_alpha   90.00
_cell.angle_beta   90.00
_cell.angle_gamma   90.00
#
_symmetry.space_group_name_H-M   'P 1'
#
loop_
_entity.id
_entity.type
_entity.pdbx_description
1 polymer ?
#
loop_
_entity_poly.entity_id
_entity_poly.type
_entity_poly.pdbx_seq_one_letter_code
_entity_poly.pdbx_strand_id
1 'polypeptide(L)'
;MNVLVFDIETVPDVAGGRRLFGLEGLDDAAAAEAMFALRRQETGNDFLRHHLQRIVAISAVFRSRDQIAVWSLGDEQSGEKTILEKFFQIIERYSPTLVSWNGSGFDLPVLHYRALLHGVASPRYWDQGQDDKNFKWNNYLSRYHDRHTDLMDLLALYNNRAFVPLDQMASLLGFPGKMGMSGAKVWDAFHGGDIKGIRDYCETDVLNTWLVYLRFQLIRGVIMEEGYQAELDMVKEYLVRETRPHFQEFLQHWQGTTGNKG
;
A
#
# COMPACT_ATOMS: atom_id res chain seq x y z
N MET A 1 -15.08 -1.85 -14.29
CA MET A 1 -13.74 -2.47 -14.09
C MET A 1 -13.50 -2.56 -12.60
N ASN A 2 -12.86 -3.62 -12.11
CA ASN A 2 -12.48 -3.72 -10.69
C ASN A 2 -11.10 -3.08 -10.53
N VAL A 3 -10.97 -2.14 -9.60
CA VAL A 3 -9.68 -1.55 -9.21
C VAL A 3 -9.43 -1.87 -7.74
N LEU A 4 -8.22 -2.32 -7.43
CA LEU A 4 -7.75 -2.55 -6.07
C LEU A 4 -6.51 -1.67 -5.86
N VAL A 5 -6.69 -0.55 -5.17
CA VAL A 5 -5.56 0.21 -4.62
C VAL A 5 -5.09 -0.51 -3.37
N PHE A 6 -3.79 -0.65 -3.18
CA PHE A 6 -3.25 -1.25 -1.97
C PHE A 6 -1.95 -0.58 -1.51
N ASP A 7 -1.64 -0.78 -0.24
CA ASP A 7 -0.41 -0.37 0.44
C ASP A 7 -0.13 -1.37 1.57
N ILE A 8 1.14 -1.53 1.95
CA ILE A 8 1.55 -2.41 3.06
C ILE A 8 2.33 -1.66 4.13
N GLU A 9 2.13 -2.08 5.38
CA GLU A 9 2.99 -1.66 6.48
C GLU A 9 3.84 -2.81 6.99
N THR A 10 5.11 -2.50 7.24
CA THR A 10 6.12 -3.48 7.59
C THR A 10 6.91 -3.13 8.84
N VAL A 11 7.36 -4.17 9.54
CA VAL A 11 8.31 -4.09 10.65
C VAL A 11 9.51 -5.00 10.37
N PRO A 12 10.62 -4.88 11.11
CA PRO A 12 11.73 -5.83 11.00
C PRO A 12 11.27 -7.28 11.20
N ASP A 13 11.67 -8.18 10.30
CA ASP A 13 11.58 -9.62 10.52
C ASP A 13 12.67 -10.06 11.50
N VAL A 14 12.42 -9.84 12.80
CA VAL A 14 13.37 -10.21 13.87
C VAL A 14 13.68 -11.71 13.88
N ALA A 15 12.73 -12.56 13.49
CA ALA A 15 12.97 -14.01 13.38
C ALA A 15 13.92 -14.34 12.23
N GLY A 16 13.75 -13.68 11.08
CA GLY A 16 14.68 -13.74 9.96
C GLY A 16 16.07 -13.19 10.32
N GLY A 17 16.11 -12.02 10.97
CA GLY A 17 17.34 -11.36 11.42
C GLY A 17 18.15 -12.23 12.38
N ARG A 18 17.50 -12.87 13.36
CA ARG A 18 18.16 -13.83 14.26
C ARG A 18 18.86 -14.96 13.51
N ARG A 19 18.17 -15.57 12.54
CA ARG A 19 18.73 -16.67 11.73
C ARG A 19 19.87 -16.24 10.81
N LEU A 20 19.78 -15.05 10.21
CA LEU A 20 20.74 -14.60 9.20
C LEU A 20 21.97 -13.92 9.78
N PHE A 21 21.83 -13.27 10.93
CA PHE A 21 22.90 -12.46 11.54
C PHE A 21 23.43 -13.03 12.86
N GLY A 22 22.98 -14.23 13.26
CA GLY A 22 23.43 -14.87 14.50
C GLY A 22 23.02 -14.09 15.75
N LEU A 23 21.85 -13.45 15.74
CA LEU A 23 21.33 -12.62 16.85
C LEU A 23 20.52 -13.45 17.85
N GLU A 24 20.83 -14.75 17.95
CA GLU A 24 20.15 -15.68 18.85
C GLU A 24 20.30 -15.23 20.31
N GLY A 25 19.23 -15.33 21.10
CA GLY A 25 19.21 -14.91 22.50
C GLY A 25 18.92 -13.43 22.76
N LEU A 26 18.92 -12.57 21.73
CA LEU A 26 18.42 -11.20 21.87
C LEU A 26 16.89 -11.19 21.91
N ASP A 27 16.30 -10.28 22.70
CA ASP A 27 14.87 -9.97 22.62
C ASP A 27 14.53 -9.24 21.30
N ASP A 28 13.24 -9.02 21.03
CA ASP A 28 12.79 -8.47 19.74
C ASP A 28 13.31 -7.04 19.50
N ALA A 29 13.39 -6.22 20.55
CA ALA A 29 13.87 -4.84 20.45
C ALA A 29 15.37 -4.80 20.16
N ALA A 30 16.17 -5.59 20.90
CA ALA A 30 17.61 -5.68 20.70
C ALA A 30 17.97 -6.31 19.34
N ALA A 31 17.20 -7.32 18.89
CA ALA A 31 17.40 -7.91 17.57
C ALA A 31 17.10 -6.90 16.45
N ALA A 32 16.00 -6.16 16.54
CA ALA A 32 15.65 -5.11 15.57
C ALA A 32 16.72 -4.00 15.53
N GLU A 33 17.17 -3.51 16.69
CA GLU A 33 18.22 -2.47 16.76
C GLU A 33 19.55 -2.96 16.16
N ALA A 34 19.93 -4.22 16.41
CA ALA A 34 21.09 -4.82 15.77
C ALA A 34 20.95 -4.88 14.25
N MET A 35 19.77 -5.24 13.73
CA MET A 35 19.49 -5.22 12.28
C MET A 35 19.61 -3.81 11.70
N PHE A 36 19.06 -2.79 12.37
CA PHE A 36 19.17 -1.40 11.94
C PHE A 36 20.62 -0.90 11.97
N ALA A 37 21.38 -1.23 13.02
CA ALA A 37 22.79 -0.87 13.14
C ALA A 37 23.64 -1.48 12.01
N LEU A 38 23.44 -2.77 11.72
CA LEU A 38 24.10 -3.45 10.59
C LEU A 38 23.76 -2.78 9.26
N ARG A 39 22.50 -2.37 9.08
CA ARG A 39 22.04 -1.70 7.85
C ARG A 39 22.63 -0.30 7.68
N ARG A 40 22.72 0.48 8.77
CA ARG A 40 23.38 1.80 8.79
C ARG A 40 24.87 1.68 8.48
N GLN A 41 25.55 0.67 9.00
CA GLN A 41 26.95 0.41 8.68
C GLN A 41 27.14 0.08 7.19
N GLU A 42 26.21 -0.68 6.60
CA GLU A 42 26.29 -1.07 5.19
C GLU A 42 25.98 0.07 4.22
N THR A 43 25.00 0.93 4.53
CA THR A 43 24.41 1.86 3.54
C THR A 43 24.21 3.30 4.00
N GLY A 44 24.53 3.62 5.25
CA GLY A 44 24.32 4.95 5.83
C GLY A 44 22.86 5.27 6.21
N ASN A 45 21.92 4.32 6.07
CA ASN A 45 20.54 4.43 6.55
C ASN A 45 20.08 3.11 7.18
N ASP A 46 19.00 3.11 7.94
CA ASP A 46 18.44 1.94 8.64
C ASP A 46 17.28 1.26 7.90
N PHE A 47 16.96 1.66 6.66
CA PHE A 47 15.89 1.01 5.91
C PHE A 47 16.29 -0.40 5.48
N LEU A 48 15.67 -1.41 6.11
CA LEU A 48 15.99 -2.82 5.92
C LEU A 48 15.69 -3.29 4.49
N ARG A 49 16.46 -4.28 4.03
CA ARG A 49 16.26 -4.93 2.72
C ARG A 49 14.90 -5.63 2.68
N HIS A 50 14.26 -5.69 1.51
CA HIS A 50 12.87 -6.19 1.36
C HIS A 50 12.63 -7.58 1.98
N HIS A 51 13.58 -8.51 1.88
CA HIS A 51 13.44 -9.85 2.45
C HIS A 51 13.52 -9.90 4.00
N LEU A 52 13.95 -8.81 4.63
CA LEU A 52 14.00 -8.62 6.10
C LEU A 52 12.83 -7.77 6.62
N GLN A 53 11.89 -7.43 5.75
CA GLN A 53 10.63 -6.80 6.14
C GLN A 53 9.62 -7.89 6.51
N ARG A 54 8.75 -7.61 7.48
CA ARG A 54 7.61 -8.44 7.87
C ARG A 54 6.35 -7.59 7.79
N ILE A 55 5.34 -8.06 7.07
CA ILE A 55 4.08 -7.34 6.87
C ILE A 55 3.22 -7.45 8.13
N VAL A 56 2.71 -6.31 8.57
CA VAL A 56 1.80 -6.20 9.73
C VAL A 56 0.43 -5.63 9.35
N ALA A 57 0.33 -4.92 8.23
CA ALA A 57 -0.94 -4.52 7.64
C ALA A 57 -0.87 -4.54 6.11
N ILE A 58 -2.01 -4.82 5.48
CA ILE A 58 -2.25 -4.59 4.05
C ILE A 58 -3.59 -3.88 4.00
N SER A 59 -3.61 -2.63 3.55
CA SER A 59 -4.85 -1.89 3.34
C SER A 59 -5.21 -1.83 1.88
N ALA A 60 -6.50 -1.63 1.61
CA ALA A 60 -6.98 -1.51 0.25
C ALA A 60 -8.18 -0.58 0.11
N VAL A 61 -8.24 0.08 -1.05
CA VAL A 61 -9.49 0.58 -1.64
C VAL A 61 -9.90 -0.38 -2.74
N PHE A 62 -11.10 -0.94 -2.66
CA PHE A 62 -11.69 -1.71 -3.74
C PHE A 62 -12.85 -0.98 -4.36
N ARG A 63 -12.72 -0.68 -5.66
CA ARG A 63 -13.73 -0.02 -6.48
C ARG A 63 -14.30 -1.02 -7.48
N SER A 64 -15.61 -1.26 -7.42
CA SER A 64 -16.33 -2.13 -8.37
C SER A 64 -17.71 -1.58 -8.68
N ARG A 65 -17.99 -1.27 -9.95
CA ARG A 65 -19.29 -0.75 -10.47
C ARG A 65 -19.78 0.49 -9.74
N ASP A 66 -20.63 0.36 -8.73
CA ASP A 66 -21.19 1.46 -7.92
C ASP A 66 -20.80 1.34 -6.43
N GLN A 67 -19.86 0.44 -6.13
CA GLN A 67 -19.38 0.17 -4.79
C GLN A 67 -17.93 0.62 -4.63
N ILE A 68 -17.65 1.19 -3.46
CA ILE A 68 -16.33 1.45 -2.93
C ILE A 68 -16.27 0.90 -1.51
N ALA A 69 -15.13 0.32 -1.14
CA ALA A 69 -14.85 -0.08 0.23
C ALA A 69 -13.37 0.19 0.53
N VAL A 70 -13.09 0.60 1.78
CA VAL A 70 -11.74 0.85 2.30
C VAL A 70 -11.54 0.08 3.59
N TRP A 71 -10.55 -0.81 3.61
CA TRP A 71 -10.27 -1.62 4.78
C TRP A 71 -8.84 -2.18 4.78
N SER A 72 -8.32 -2.45 5.97
CA SER A 72 -7.19 -3.37 6.17
C SER A 72 -7.63 -4.83 6.14
N LEU A 73 -6.90 -5.67 5.41
CA LEU A 73 -7.18 -7.11 5.32
C LEU A 73 -7.02 -7.78 6.69
N GLY A 74 -7.93 -8.70 7.02
CA GLY A 74 -7.93 -9.33 8.35
C GLY A 74 -8.49 -8.45 9.45
N ASP A 75 -8.29 -8.88 10.68
CA ASP A 75 -8.50 -8.11 11.92
C ASP A 75 -7.13 -7.86 12.59
N GLU A 76 -7.11 -7.16 13.73
CA GLU A 76 -5.88 -6.84 14.47
C GLU A 76 -5.14 -8.08 15.01
N GLN A 77 -5.78 -9.24 15.06
CA GLN A 77 -5.21 -10.51 15.51
C GLN A 77 -4.73 -11.39 14.35
N SER A 78 -5.03 -10.99 13.11
CA SER A 78 -4.70 -11.75 11.92
C SER A 78 -3.19 -11.77 11.70
N GLY A 79 -2.61 -12.96 11.66
CA GLY A 79 -1.20 -13.14 11.34
C GLY A 79 -0.87 -12.80 9.87
N GLU A 80 0.41 -12.61 9.60
CA GLU A 80 0.94 -12.22 8.29
C GLU A 80 0.49 -13.16 7.14
N LYS A 81 0.53 -14.48 7.36
CA LYS A 81 0.05 -15.46 6.38
C LYS A 81 -1.42 -15.22 5.99
N THR A 82 -2.28 -14.95 6.97
CA THR A 82 -3.71 -14.74 6.76
C THR A 82 -3.98 -13.51 5.90
N ILE A 83 -3.29 -12.40 6.17
CA ILE A 83 -3.47 -11.17 5.39
C ILE A 83 -2.90 -11.29 3.97
N LEU A 84 -1.79 -12.03 3.79
CA LEU A 84 -1.24 -12.39 2.47
C LEU A 84 -2.22 -13.25 1.65
N GLU A 85 -2.78 -14.30 2.27
CA GLU A 85 -3.77 -15.16 1.62
C GLU A 85 -4.98 -14.35 1.17
N LYS A 86 -5.50 -13.46 2.04
CA LYS A 86 -6.62 -12.58 1.69
C LYS A 86 -6.29 -11.66 0.51
N PHE A 87 -5.08 -11.10 0.46
CA PHE A 87 -4.66 -10.23 -0.65
C PHE A 87 -4.68 -10.98 -1.99
N PHE A 88 -4.03 -12.13 -2.05
CA PHE A 88 -3.97 -12.92 -3.28
C PHE A 88 -5.32 -13.57 -3.64
N GLN A 89 -6.17 -13.89 -2.67
CA GLN A 89 -7.54 -14.35 -2.93
C GLN A 89 -8.40 -13.28 -3.63
N ILE A 90 -8.21 -11.99 -3.32
CA ILE A 90 -8.89 -10.91 -4.04
C ILE A 90 -8.44 -10.89 -5.51
N ILE A 91 -7.14 -11.06 -5.76
CA ILE A 91 -6.58 -11.12 -7.13
C ILE A 91 -7.13 -12.34 -7.89
N GLU A 92 -7.13 -13.51 -7.26
CA GLU A 92 -7.66 -14.74 -7.85
C GLU A 92 -9.14 -14.60 -8.22
N ARG A 93 -9.95 -14.01 -7.33
CA ARG A 93 -11.40 -13.89 -7.50
C ARG A 93 -11.82 -12.81 -8.49
N TYR A 94 -11.17 -11.65 -8.46
CA TYR A 94 -11.65 -10.46 -9.17
C TYR A 94 -10.75 -10.02 -10.33
N SER A 95 -9.53 -10.55 -10.41
CA SER A 95 -8.48 -10.12 -11.35
C SER A 95 -8.46 -8.59 -11.56
N PRO A 96 -8.45 -7.78 -10.48
CA PRO A 96 -8.58 -6.34 -10.58
C PRO A 96 -7.33 -5.73 -11.22
N THR A 97 -7.44 -4.48 -11.68
CA THR A 97 -6.27 -3.62 -11.85
C THR A 97 -5.73 -3.28 -10.47
N LEU A 98 -4.49 -3.67 -10.17
CA LEU A 98 -3.78 -3.25 -8.97
C LEU A 98 -3.24 -1.84 -9.17
N VAL A 99 -3.38 -0.99 -8.16
CA VAL A 99 -2.83 0.35 -8.14
C VAL A 99 -2.07 0.56 -6.84
N SER A 100 -0.92 1.21 -6.91
CA SER A 100 -0.07 1.49 -5.74
C SER A 100 0.72 2.77 -5.94
N TRP A 101 1.30 3.31 -4.88
CA TRP A 101 2.34 4.33 -4.94
C TRP A 101 3.66 3.72 -4.49
N ASN A 102 4.63 3.52 -5.40
CA ASN A 102 5.89 2.81 -5.14
C ASN A 102 5.76 1.29 -4.87
N GLY A 103 4.65 0.68 -5.26
CA GLY A 103 4.42 -0.76 -5.05
C GLY A 103 5.41 -1.67 -5.78
N SER A 104 5.95 -1.26 -6.93
CA SER A 104 7.01 -2.02 -7.62
C SER A 104 8.36 -1.90 -6.91
N GLY A 105 8.62 -0.75 -6.29
CA GLY A 105 9.86 -0.46 -5.59
C GLY A 105 9.93 -1.08 -4.19
N PHE A 106 8.78 -1.33 -3.56
CA PHE A 106 8.71 -1.83 -2.19
C PHE A 106 7.67 -2.94 -1.97
N ASP A 107 6.39 -2.63 -2.13
CA ASP A 107 5.30 -3.47 -1.65
C ASP A 107 5.26 -4.87 -2.28
N LEU A 108 5.24 -4.95 -3.61
CA LEU A 108 5.20 -6.21 -4.35
C LEU A 108 6.44 -7.06 -4.08
N PRO A 109 7.69 -6.54 -4.14
CA PRO A 109 8.86 -7.31 -3.72
C PRO A 109 8.74 -7.90 -2.30
N VAL A 110 8.24 -7.13 -1.32
CA VAL A 110 8.02 -7.64 0.04
C VAL A 110 6.94 -8.73 0.03
N LEU A 111 5.79 -8.48 -0.59
CA LEU A 111 4.71 -9.47 -0.74
C LEU A 111 5.21 -10.78 -1.37
N HIS A 112 6.10 -10.73 -2.36
CA HIS A 112 6.70 -11.92 -2.99
C HIS A 112 7.54 -12.72 -1.99
N TYR A 113 8.47 -12.06 -1.29
CA TYR A 113 9.32 -12.74 -0.31
C TYR A 113 8.51 -13.32 0.85
N ARG A 114 7.49 -12.60 1.32
CA ARG A 114 6.63 -13.09 2.41
C ARG A 114 5.70 -14.21 1.96
N ALA A 115 5.19 -14.17 0.73
CA ALA A 115 4.45 -15.29 0.16
C ALA A 115 5.32 -16.56 0.05
N LEU A 116 6.60 -16.43 -0.37
CA LEU A 116 7.56 -17.53 -0.41
C LEU A 116 7.80 -18.13 0.99
N LEU A 117 8.01 -17.28 2.00
CA LEU A 117 8.25 -17.73 3.38
C LEU A 117 7.03 -18.44 4.00
N HIS A 118 5.82 -18.01 3.67
CA HIS A 118 4.57 -18.58 4.21
C HIS A 118 3.94 -19.68 3.35
N GLY A 119 4.48 -19.93 2.15
CA GLY A 119 3.92 -20.89 1.20
C GLY A 119 2.54 -20.47 0.67
N VAL A 120 2.30 -19.18 0.46
CA VAL A 120 1.02 -18.66 -0.03
C VAL A 120 0.97 -18.76 -1.55
N ALA A 121 0.05 -19.56 -2.07
CA ALA A 121 -0.13 -19.73 -3.51
C ALA A 121 -0.92 -18.56 -4.12
N SER A 122 -0.49 -18.10 -5.29
CA SER A 122 -1.17 -17.04 -6.05
C SER A 122 -1.09 -17.22 -7.57
N PRO A 123 -1.63 -18.33 -8.13
CA PRO A 123 -1.46 -18.68 -9.54
C PRO A 123 -1.88 -17.57 -10.50
N ARG A 124 -3.05 -16.95 -10.30
CA ARG A 124 -3.51 -15.83 -11.15
C ARG A 124 -2.58 -14.62 -11.13
N TYR A 125 -1.91 -14.37 -10.01
CA TYR A 125 -0.96 -13.27 -9.90
C TYR A 125 0.29 -13.51 -10.76
N TRP A 126 0.78 -14.75 -10.77
CA TRP A 126 2.00 -15.15 -11.47
C TRP A 126 1.80 -15.53 -12.94
N ASP A 127 0.56 -15.68 -13.40
CA ASP A 127 0.25 -16.00 -14.79
C ASP A 127 0.68 -14.85 -15.72
N GLN A 128 1.56 -15.18 -16.65
CA GLN A 128 2.08 -14.29 -17.69
C GLN A 128 1.62 -14.76 -19.08
N GLY A 129 0.51 -15.50 -19.14
CA GLY A 129 -0.04 -16.05 -20.37
C GLY A 129 0.20 -17.55 -20.57
N GLN A 130 0.68 -18.25 -19.53
CA GLN A 130 0.85 -19.70 -19.56
C GLN A 130 -0.51 -20.40 -19.44
N ASP A 131 -1.35 -19.94 -18.52
CA ASP A 131 -2.67 -20.51 -18.26
C ASP A 131 -3.77 -19.71 -18.97
N ASP A 132 -3.78 -18.38 -18.83
CA ASP A 132 -4.72 -17.46 -19.47
C ASP A 132 -3.99 -16.54 -20.47
N LYS A 133 -4.18 -16.78 -21.77
CA LYS A 133 -3.54 -15.99 -22.84
C LYS A 133 -3.81 -14.47 -22.75
N ASN A 134 -4.88 -14.03 -22.07
CA ASN A 134 -5.15 -12.60 -21.85
C ASN A 134 -4.09 -11.94 -20.95
N PHE A 135 -3.34 -12.73 -20.17
CA PHE A 135 -2.27 -12.25 -19.30
C PHE A 135 -0.92 -12.09 -20.04
N LYS A 136 -0.82 -12.54 -21.30
CA LYS A 136 0.41 -12.41 -22.09
C LYS A 136 0.88 -10.96 -22.25
N TRP A 137 -0.07 -10.05 -22.49
CA TRP A 137 0.19 -8.63 -22.75
C TRP A 137 -0.40 -7.69 -21.70
N ASN A 138 -0.94 -8.27 -20.62
CA ASN A 138 -1.51 -7.53 -19.51
C ASN A 138 -1.51 -8.41 -18.26
N ASN A 139 -0.41 -8.45 -17.51
CA ASN A 139 -0.23 -9.25 -16.28
C ASN A 139 0.32 -8.36 -15.15
N TYR A 140 0.40 -8.89 -13.94
CA TYR A 140 0.79 -8.15 -12.74
C TYR A 140 2.29 -7.91 -12.57
N LEU A 141 3.15 -8.60 -13.34
CA LEU A 141 4.60 -8.60 -13.13
C LEU A 141 5.35 -7.71 -14.13
N SER A 142 4.79 -7.57 -15.32
CA SER A 142 5.37 -6.73 -16.36
C SER A 142 5.16 -5.26 -16.01
N ARG A 143 6.25 -4.54 -15.76
CA ARG A 143 6.30 -3.11 -15.44
C ARG A 143 5.56 -2.22 -16.44
N TYR A 144 5.45 -2.64 -17.69
CA TYR A 144 4.86 -1.85 -18.78
C TYR A 144 3.42 -2.25 -19.10
N HIS A 145 2.81 -3.12 -18.28
CA HIS A 145 1.41 -3.50 -18.41
C HIS A 145 0.54 -2.78 -17.39
N ASP A 146 -0.71 -2.49 -17.74
CA ASP A 146 -1.61 -1.71 -16.88
C ASP A 146 -2.27 -2.53 -15.75
N ARG A 147 -2.12 -3.87 -15.73
CA ARG A 147 -2.75 -4.71 -14.69
C ARG A 147 -2.20 -4.43 -13.30
N HIS A 148 -0.94 -4.01 -13.20
CA HIS A 148 -0.42 -3.31 -12.03
C HIS A 148 0.06 -1.93 -12.46
N THR A 149 -0.61 -0.89 -11.98
CA THR A 149 -0.24 0.50 -12.22
C THR A 149 0.43 1.05 -10.95
N ASP A 150 1.76 1.06 -10.95
CA ASP A 150 2.52 1.85 -9.97
C ASP A 150 2.55 3.32 -10.41
N LEU A 151 1.78 4.16 -9.72
CA LEU A 151 1.61 5.57 -10.08
C LEU A 151 2.92 6.35 -9.99
N MET A 152 3.72 6.10 -8.95
CA MET A 152 4.97 6.83 -8.76
C MET A 152 5.95 6.48 -9.88
N ASP A 153 6.08 5.18 -10.19
CA ASP A 153 7.00 4.70 -11.20
C ASP A 153 6.62 5.17 -12.61
N LEU A 154 5.32 5.12 -12.94
CA LEU A 154 4.79 5.54 -14.23
C LEU A 154 4.89 7.07 -14.42
N LEU A 155 4.47 7.86 -13.43
CA LEU A 155 4.53 9.33 -13.48
C LEU A 155 5.96 9.85 -13.55
N ALA A 156 6.90 9.16 -12.91
CA ALA A 156 8.32 9.48 -12.95
C ALA A 156 9.02 8.99 -14.23
N LEU A 157 8.28 8.44 -15.20
CA LEU A 157 8.83 7.86 -16.43
C LEU A 157 9.94 6.86 -16.12
N TYR A 158 9.75 6.03 -15.10
CA TYR A 158 10.68 4.97 -14.71
C TYR A 158 12.04 5.48 -14.21
N ASN A 159 12.15 6.77 -13.92
CA ASN A 159 13.37 7.44 -13.43
C ASN A 159 13.27 7.70 -11.94
N ASN A 160 14.07 6.98 -11.16
CA ASN A 160 14.07 7.10 -9.69
C ASN A 160 14.42 8.51 -9.17
N ARG A 161 15.10 9.34 -9.96
CA ARG A 161 15.40 10.74 -9.60
C ARG A 161 14.16 11.64 -9.63
N ALA A 162 13.10 11.21 -10.30
CA ALA A 162 11.84 11.92 -10.40
C ALA A 162 10.77 11.34 -9.44
N PHE A 163 11.14 10.38 -8.58
CA PHE A 163 10.25 9.87 -7.54
C PHE A 163 9.93 10.97 -6.53
N VAL A 164 8.66 11.04 -6.14
CA VAL A 164 8.16 12.00 -5.15
C VAL A 164 7.33 11.30 -4.09
N PRO A 165 7.30 11.81 -2.85
CA PRO A 165 6.45 11.25 -1.79
C PRO A 165 4.95 11.39 -2.09
N LEU A 166 4.16 10.39 -1.68
CA LEU A 166 2.70 10.39 -1.85
C LEU A 166 2.06 11.57 -1.13
N ASP A 167 2.49 11.87 0.09
CA ASP A 167 1.94 12.95 0.90
C ASP A 167 2.08 14.30 0.19
N GLN A 168 3.25 14.58 -0.37
CA GLN A 168 3.50 15.81 -1.12
C GLN A 168 2.62 15.89 -2.37
N MET A 169 2.53 14.81 -3.15
CA MET A 169 1.72 14.80 -4.37
C MET A 169 0.22 14.95 -4.05
N ALA A 170 -0.28 14.22 -3.05
CA ALA A 170 -1.66 14.32 -2.60
C ALA A 170 -2.00 15.74 -2.12
N SER A 171 -1.14 16.36 -1.31
CA SER A 171 -1.33 17.74 -0.86
C SER A 171 -1.33 18.75 -2.01
N LEU A 172 -0.44 18.62 -3.00
CA LEU A 172 -0.43 19.48 -4.19
C LEU A 172 -1.71 19.37 -5.03
N LEU A 173 -2.35 18.19 -5.02
CA LEU A 173 -3.64 17.96 -5.67
C LEU A 173 -4.84 18.43 -4.84
N GLY A 174 -4.61 18.93 -3.62
CA GLY A 174 -5.64 19.39 -2.69
C GLY A 174 -6.30 18.27 -1.88
N PHE A 175 -5.68 17.08 -1.83
CA PHE A 175 -6.10 15.97 -0.97
C PHE A 175 -5.39 16.04 0.40
N PRO A 176 -5.84 15.27 1.41
CA PRO A 176 -5.31 15.36 2.77
C PRO A 176 -3.79 15.20 2.88
N GLY A 177 -3.19 14.30 2.10
CA GLY A 177 -1.78 13.97 2.26
C GLY A 177 -1.52 13.34 3.63
N LYS A 178 -0.49 13.79 4.35
CA LYS A 178 -0.02 13.16 5.59
C LYS A 178 -1.02 13.29 6.75
N MET A 179 -1.45 12.15 7.32
CA MET A 179 -2.45 12.05 8.41
C MET A 179 -1.83 11.70 9.79
N GLY A 180 -0.81 12.43 10.24
CA GLY A 180 -0.29 12.34 11.62
C GLY A 180 0.71 11.20 11.91
N MET A 181 0.53 10.00 11.35
CA MET A 181 1.51 8.90 11.40
C MET A 181 2.47 8.94 10.19
N SER A 182 3.65 8.36 10.32
CA SER A 182 4.63 8.19 9.23
C SER A 182 5.32 6.85 9.37
N GLY A 183 5.70 6.21 8.26
CA GLY A 183 6.37 4.89 8.26
C GLY A 183 7.51 4.70 9.26
N ALA A 184 8.27 5.76 9.57
CA ALA A 184 9.34 5.73 10.59
C ALA A 184 8.86 5.39 12.01
N LYS A 185 7.56 5.54 12.31
CA LYS A 185 6.96 5.24 13.63
C LYS A 185 6.28 3.88 13.68
N VAL A 186 6.24 3.12 12.58
CA VAL A 186 5.50 1.85 12.50
C VAL A 186 6.12 0.80 13.41
N TRP A 187 7.45 0.77 13.51
CA TRP A 187 8.13 -0.12 14.46
C TRP A 187 7.77 0.20 15.92
N ASP A 188 7.85 1.48 16.30
CA ASP A 188 7.52 1.92 17.66
C ASP A 188 6.05 1.66 18.01
N ALA A 189 5.14 1.95 17.07
CA ALA A 189 3.72 1.66 17.22
C ALA A 189 3.48 0.15 17.38
N PHE A 190 4.12 -0.67 16.54
CA PHE A 190 4.00 -2.13 16.61
C PHE A 190 4.52 -2.67 17.95
N HIS A 191 5.69 -2.19 18.39
CA HIS A 191 6.28 -2.59 19.67
C HIS A 191 5.40 -2.15 20.86
N GLY A 192 4.74 -1.00 20.76
CA GLY A 192 3.74 -0.52 21.71
C GLY A 192 2.38 -1.23 21.63
N GLY A 193 2.19 -2.16 20.68
CA GLY A 193 0.94 -2.91 20.48
C GLY A 193 -0.15 -2.17 19.71
N ASP A 194 0.15 -1.02 19.10
CA ASP A 194 -0.80 -0.18 18.36
C ASP A 194 -1.00 -0.65 16.91
N ILE A 195 -1.48 -1.88 16.75
CA ILE A 195 -1.81 -2.46 15.43
C ILE A 195 -2.95 -1.69 14.78
N LYS A 196 -3.91 -1.23 15.58
CA LYS A 196 -5.04 -0.43 15.09
C LYS A 196 -4.55 0.87 14.45
N GLY A 197 -3.67 1.63 15.11
CA GLY A 197 -3.12 2.87 14.57
C GLY A 197 -2.36 2.66 13.26
N ILE A 198 -1.57 1.59 13.15
CA ILE A 198 -0.88 1.22 11.90
C ILE A 198 -1.89 0.95 10.77
N ARG A 199 -2.97 0.23 11.07
CA ARG A 199 -4.02 -0.09 10.09
C ARG A 199 -4.79 1.16 9.67
N ASP A 200 -5.20 1.99 10.63
CA ASP A 200 -5.87 3.27 10.38
C ASP A 200 -5.02 4.16 9.46
N TYR A 201 -3.70 4.26 9.73
CA TYR A 201 -2.75 4.99 8.91
C TYR A 201 -2.66 4.45 7.48
N CYS A 202 -2.43 3.14 7.33
CA CYS A 202 -2.33 2.48 6.03
C CYS A 202 -3.64 2.63 5.22
N GLU A 203 -4.81 2.63 5.88
CA GLU A 203 -6.11 2.94 5.24
C GLU A 203 -6.19 4.38 4.70
N THR A 204 -5.54 5.36 5.36
CA THR A 204 -5.46 6.74 4.83
C THR A 204 -4.50 6.87 3.65
N ASP A 205 -3.42 6.09 3.60
CA ASP A 205 -2.47 6.11 2.48
C ASP A 205 -3.07 5.48 1.21
N VAL A 206 -3.86 4.41 1.32
CA VAL A 206 -4.61 3.88 0.16
C VAL A 206 -5.73 4.82 -0.30
N LEU A 207 -6.34 5.59 0.60
CA LEU A 207 -7.29 6.65 0.23
C LEU A 207 -6.59 7.76 -0.57
N ASN A 208 -5.46 8.28 -0.10
CA ASN A 208 -4.66 9.24 -0.85
C ASN A 208 -4.26 8.68 -2.23
N THR A 209 -3.76 7.45 -2.28
CA THR A 209 -3.40 6.78 -3.54
C THR A 209 -4.59 6.65 -4.49
N TRP A 210 -5.78 6.32 -3.99
CA TRP A 210 -7.01 6.29 -4.79
C TRP A 210 -7.37 7.66 -5.37
N LEU A 211 -7.28 8.72 -4.57
CA LEU A 211 -7.59 10.09 -5.02
C LEU A 211 -6.59 10.58 -6.09
N VAL A 212 -5.30 10.28 -5.91
CA VAL A 212 -4.26 10.55 -6.92
C VAL A 212 -4.52 9.73 -8.18
N TYR A 213 -4.92 8.46 -8.06
CA TYR A 213 -5.30 7.61 -9.19
C TYR A 213 -6.48 8.21 -9.98
N LEU A 214 -7.52 8.71 -9.31
CA LEU A 214 -8.63 9.38 -9.98
C LEU A 214 -8.17 10.59 -10.79
N ARG A 215 -7.28 11.42 -10.22
CA ARG A 215 -6.69 12.56 -10.95
C ARG A 215 -5.86 12.09 -12.16
N PHE A 216 -5.11 11.01 -12.01
CA PHE A 216 -4.35 10.39 -13.09
C PHE A 216 -5.28 9.88 -14.23
N GLN A 217 -6.41 9.26 -13.88
CA GLN A 217 -7.41 8.82 -14.84
C GLN A 217 -8.06 9.99 -15.59
N LEU A 218 -8.27 11.13 -14.91
CA LEU A 218 -8.77 12.37 -15.53
C LEU A 218 -7.79 12.92 -16.57
N ILE A 219 -6.51 13.08 -16.21
CA ILE A 219 -5.51 13.63 -17.15
C ILE A 219 -5.24 12.70 -18.35
N ARG A 220 -5.52 11.39 -18.22
CA ARG A 220 -5.47 10.42 -19.32
C ARG A 220 -6.71 10.43 -20.21
N GLY A 221 -7.76 11.16 -19.84
CA GLY A 221 -9.05 11.17 -20.54
C GLY A 221 -9.84 9.86 -20.39
N VAL A 222 -9.54 9.03 -19.38
CA VAL A 222 -10.31 7.80 -19.11
C VAL A 222 -11.62 8.13 -18.40
N ILE A 223 -11.60 9.16 -17.54
CA ILE A 223 -12.80 9.75 -16.95
C ILE A 223 -12.82 11.24 -17.31
N MET A 224 -14.01 11.78 -17.54
CA MET A 224 -14.24 13.21 -17.76
C MET A 224 -14.42 13.93 -16.42
N GLU A 225 -14.48 15.26 -16.44
CA GLU A 225 -14.62 16.08 -15.23
C GLU A 225 -15.85 15.68 -14.39
N GLU A 226 -16.98 15.41 -15.04
CA GLU A 226 -18.22 14.98 -14.37
C GLU A 226 -18.04 13.62 -13.68
N GLY A 227 -17.35 12.69 -14.34
CA GLY A 227 -17.06 11.36 -13.78
C GLY A 227 -16.05 11.43 -12.64
N TYR A 228 -15.03 12.29 -12.78
CA TYR A 228 -14.06 12.56 -11.72
C TYR A 228 -14.75 13.12 -10.48
N GLN A 229 -15.61 14.13 -10.64
CA GLN A 229 -16.35 14.72 -9.53
C GLN A 229 -17.29 13.70 -8.87
N ALA A 230 -17.99 12.87 -9.66
CA ALA A 230 -18.84 11.81 -9.13
C ALA A 230 -18.08 10.77 -8.29
N GLU A 231 -16.85 10.40 -8.71
CA GLU A 231 -15.99 9.50 -7.92
C GLU A 231 -15.52 10.16 -6.62
N LEU A 232 -15.17 11.45 -6.64
CA LEU A 232 -14.81 12.17 -5.40
C LEU A 232 -15.98 12.23 -4.42
N ASP A 233 -17.19 12.51 -4.91
CA ASP A 233 -18.37 12.61 -4.07
C ASP A 233 -18.77 11.24 -3.51
N MET A 234 -18.64 10.16 -4.29
CA MET A 234 -18.81 8.79 -3.80
C MET A 234 -17.85 8.47 -2.64
N VAL A 235 -16.58 8.88 -2.73
CA VAL A 235 -15.61 8.67 -1.63
C VAL A 235 -16.04 9.45 -0.39
N LYS A 236 -16.44 10.72 -0.53
CA LYS A 236 -16.91 11.53 0.61
C LYS A 236 -18.13 10.93 1.27
N GLU A 237 -19.13 10.50 0.48
CA GLU A 237 -20.34 9.84 0.98
C GLU A 237 -20.02 8.54 1.72
N TYR A 238 -19.07 7.76 1.19
CA TYR A 238 -18.56 6.56 1.86
C TYR A 238 -17.93 6.91 3.21
N LEU A 239 -17.03 7.90 3.27
CA LEU A 239 -16.37 8.33 4.50
C LEU A 239 -17.37 8.87 5.54
N VAL A 240 -18.40 9.62 5.13
CA VAL A 240 -19.47 10.10 6.03
C VAL A 240 -20.24 8.92 6.65
N ARG A 241 -20.50 7.88 5.88
CA ARG A 241 -21.22 6.68 6.35
C ARG A 241 -20.37 5.82 7.29
N GLU A 242 -19.08 5.73 7.04
CA GLU A 242 -18.14 4.95 7.84
C GLU A 242 -17.73 5.76 9.08
N THR A 243 -18.37 5.49 10.22
CA THR A 243 -18.19 6.21 11.49
C THR A 243 -16.83 5.95 12.18
N ARG A 244 -15.77 5.65 11.42
CA ARG A 244 -14.41 5.40 11.90
C ARG A 244 -13.68 6.74 12.13
N PRO A 245 -13.01 6.96 13.28
CA PRO A 245 -12.40 8.25 13.62
C PRO A 245 -11.41 8.79 12.58
N HIS A 246 -10.48 7.95 12.09
CA HIS A 246 -9.48 8.36 11.11
C HIS A 246 -10.09 8.74 9.75
N PHE A 247 -11.25 8.19 9.40
CA PHE A 247 -11.99 8.58 8.19
C PHE A 247 -12.66 9.94 8.34
N GLN A 248 -13.19 10.24 9.53
CA GLN A 248 -13.74 11.56 9.82
C GLN A 248 -12.64 12.61 9.83
N GLU A 249 -11.47 12.29 10.40
CA GLU A 249 -10.28 13.16 10.36
C GLU A 249 -9.82 13.38 8.91
N PHE A 250 -9.71 12.31 8.11
CA PHE A 250 -9.36 12.40 6.69
C PHE A 250 -10.32 13.32 5.92
N LEU A 251 -11.62 13.17 6.13
CA LEU A 251 -12.64 13.99 5.49
C LEU A 251 -12.57 15.46 5.93
N GLN A 252 -12.33 15.74 7.21
CA GLN A 252 -12.17 17.10 7.72
C GLN A 252 -10.94 17.78 7.12
N HIS A 253 -9.81 17.07 7.04
CA HIS A 253 -8.61 17.58 6.38
C HIS A 253 -8.86 17.87 4.90
N TRP A 254 -9.58 16.98 4.20
CA TRP A 254 -9.91 17.18 2.79
C TRP A 254 -10.83 18.40 2.57
N GLN A 255 -11.81 18.62 3.44
CA GLN A 255 -12.67 19.81 3.34
C GLN A 255 -11.88 21.09 3.65
N GLY A 256 -10.98 21.04 4.63
CA GLY A 256 -10.10 22.16 4.99
C GLY A 256 -9.15 22.58 3.85
N THR A 257 -8.61 21.64 3.07
CA THR A 257 -7.75 21.96 1.92
C THR A 257 -8.52 22.64 0.80
N THR A 258 -9.81 22.31 0.60
CA THR A 258 -10.64 22.96 -0.43
C THR A 258 -11.08 24.38 -0.08
N GLY A 259 -11.14 24.72 1.21
CA GLY A 259 -11.52 26.07 1.70
C GLY A 259 -10.41 27.12 1.63
N ASN A 260 -9.16 26.72 1.37
CA ASN A 260 -7.99 27.61 1.38
C ASN A 260 -7.56 28.11 -0.01
N LYS A 261 -8.43 28.01 -1.02
CA LYS A 261 -8.23 28.68 -2.31
C LYS A 261 -8.66 30.16 -2.20
N GLY A 262 -7.84 30.96 -1.54
CA GLY A 262 -7.83 32.42 -1.61
C GLY A 262 -6.85 32.92 -2.66
#